data_AF-A0A3D5WFM2-F1
#
_entry.id   AF-A0A3D5WFM2-F1
#
_cell.length_a   1.000
_cell.length_b   1.000
_cell.length_c   1.000
_cell.angle_alpha   90.00
_cell.angle_beta   90.00
_cell.angle_gamma   90.00
#
_symmetry.space_group_name_H-M   'P 1'
#
loop_
_entity.id
_entity.type
_entity.pdbx_description
1 polymer ?
#
loop_
_entity_poly.entity_id
_entity_poly.type
_entity_poly.pdbx_seq_one_letter_code
_entity_poly.pdbx_strand_id
1 'polypeptide(L)'
;MPPQAKKTLETKRSALMLRYMQYVEMINLKNALRNIWNDDGSTRRLDPFILFLVFLSLLYRQTIKLRDRLYDTGVFKGRKLPGKVISIGNITVGGTGKTPMVILLANMLKKQGYLPAILSRGYGGKKKSPVNVVSDGAHLLMGYMEAGDEPVLSAKSVPGIPVLTGPKRILTGEFA
;
A
#
# COMPACT_ATOMS: atom_id res chain seq x y z
N MET A 1 19.75 -26.76 -55.43
CA MET A 1 19.81 -25.93 -54.21
C MET A 1 20.39 -26.80 -53.09
N PRO A 2 21.49 -26.41 -52.42
CA PRO A 2 22.20 -27.29 -51.49
C PRO A 2 21.33 -27.67 -50.27
N PRO A 3 21.36 -28.93 -49.82
CA PRO A 3 20.47 -29.47 -48.78
C PRO A 3 20.57 -28.75 -47.41
N GLN A 4 21.67 -28.05 -47.15
CA GLN A 4 21.86 -27.26 -45.93
C GLN A 4 20.97 -26.01 -45.86
N ALA A 5 20.67 -25.37 -47.00
CA ALA A 5 19.88 -24.14 -47.05
C ALA A 5 18.39 -24.35 -46.70
N LYS A 6 17.82 -25.52 -47.05
CA LYS A 6 16.44 -25.86 -46.70
C LYS A 6 16.26 -26.06 -45.19
N LYS A 7 17.22 -26.73 -44.53
CA LYS A 7 17.19 -26.99 -43.08
C LYS A 7 17.24 -25.69 -42.27
N THR A 8 18.08 -24.73 -42.68
CA THR A 8 18.17 -23.41 -42.04
C THR A 8 16.89 -22.57 -42.19
N LEU A 9 16.23 -22.65 -43.35
CA LEU A 9 14.96 -21.95 -43.61
C LEU A 9 13.81 -22.53 -42.79
N GLU A 10 13.76 -23.85 -42.61
CA GLU A 10 12.76 -24.49 -41.73
C GLU A 10 12.98 -24.11 -40.26
N THR A 11 14.23 -24.12 -39.77
CA THR A 11 14.52 -23.70 -38.39
C THR A 11 14.11 -22.23 -38.13
N LYS A 12 14.37 -21.33 -39.09
CA LYS A 12 13.95 -19.92 -38.98
C LYS A 12 12.43 -19.75 -39.00
N ARG A 13 11.71 -20.53 -39.81
CA ARG A 13 10.23 -20.52 -39.86
C ARG A 13 9.61 -21.02 -38.55
N SER A 14 10.15 -22.09 -37.97
CA SER A 14 9.68 -22.62 -36.68
C SER A 14 9.92 -21.64 -35.53
N ALA A 15 11.06 -20.96 -35.49
CA ALA A 15 11.35 -19.94 -34.49
C ALA A 15 10.43 -18.71 -34.62
N LEU A 16 10.11 -18.30 -35.86
CA LEU A 16 9.18 -17.19 -36.11
C LEU A 16 7.75 -17.55 -35.67
N MET A 17 7.32 -18.80 -35.92
CA MET A 17 6.02 -19.30 -35.47
C MET A 17 5.91 -19.39 -33.95
N LEU A 18 6.95 -19.87 -33.26
CA LEU A 18 6.98 -19.88 -31.78
C LEU A 18 6.84 -18.46 -31.21
N ARG A 19 7.55 -17.48 -31.79
CA ARG A 19 7.46 -16.08 -31.39
C ARG A 19 6.08 -15.48 -31.68
N TYR A 20 5.47 -15.85 -32.80
CA TYR A 20 4.11 -15.43 -33.15
C TYR A 20 3.08 -16.03 -32.19
N MET A 21 3.19 -17.30 -31.82
CA MET A 21 2.28 -17.93 -30.85
C MET A 21 2.41 -17.30 -29.46
N GLN A 22 3.63 -17.03 -28.97
CA GLN A 22 3.85 -16.30 -27.72
C GLN A 22 3.24 -14.89 -27.75
N TYR A 23 3.31 -14.20 -28.88
CA TYR A 23 2.72 -12.88 -29.06
C TYR A 23 1.19 -12.93 -29.01
N VAL A 24 0.57 -13.92 -29.66
CA VAL A 24 -0.89 -14.13 -29.64
C VAL A 24 -1.40 -14.52 -28.23
N GLU A 25 -0.68 -15.38 -27.51
CA GLU A 25 -1.01 -15.69 -26.09
C GLU A 25 -0.96 -14.44 -25.22
N MET A 26 0.06 -13.60 -25.39
CA MET A 26 0.21 -12.38 -24.62
C MET A 26 -0.90 -11.36 -24.92
N ILE A 27 -1.41 -11.30 -26.16
CA ILE A 27 -2.58 -10.49 -26.53
C ILE A 27 -3.84 -11.02 -25.86
N ASN A 28 -4.08 -12.34 -25.91
CA ASN A 28 -5.24 -12.95 -25.27
C ASN A 28 -5.24 -12.74 -23.75
N LEU A 29 -4.08 -12.85 -23.10
CA LEU A 29 -3.92 -12.58 -21.68
C LEU A 29 -4.23 -11.11 -21.34
N LYS A 30 -3.71 -10.16 -22.13
CA LYS A 30 -4.00 -8.74 -21.94
C LYS A 30 -5.48 -8.42 -22.12
N ASN A 31 -6.14 -9.05 -23.08
CA ASN A 31 -7.57 -8.86 -23.32
C ASN A 31 -8.42 -9.49 -22.21
N ALA A 32 -8.04 -10.68 -21.71
CA ALA A 32 -8.69 -11.31 -20.57
C ALA A 32 -8.56 -10.44 -19.29
N LEU A 33 -7.36 -9.93 -19.02
CA LEU A 33 -7.12 -9.02 -17.89
C LEU A 33 -7.89 -7.70 -18.05
N ARG A 34 -7.99 -7.17 -19.27
CA ARG A 34 -8.76 -5.96 -19.56
C ARG A 34 -10.27 -6.18 -19.39
N ASN A 35 -10.79 -7.35 -19.75
CA ASN A 35 -12.19 -7.68 -19.53
C ASN A 35 -12.52 -7.86 -18.04
N ILE A 36 -11.60 -8.43 -17.25
CA ILE A 36 -11.75 -8.51 -15.79
C ILE A 36 -11.69 -7.12 -15.14
N TRP A 37 -10.85 -6.23 -15.68
CA TRP A 37 -10.71 -4.86 -15.17
C TRP A 37 -11.85 -3.93 -15.57
N ASN A 38 -12.43 -4.13 -16.77
CA ASN A 38 -13.51 -3.30 -17.31
C ASN A 38 -14.92 -3.80 -16.94
N ASP A 39 -15.06 -4.89 -16.17
CA ASP A 39 -16.38 -5.33 -15.69
C ASP A 39 -16.83 -4.45 -14.50
N ASP A 40 -17.27 -3.24 -14.86
CA ASP A 40 -17.99 -2.32 -13.99
C ASP A 40 -19.39 -2.88 -13.70
N GLY A 41 -19.46 -3.83 -12.77
CA GLY A 41 -20.57 -4.06 -11.83
C GLY A 41 -22.00 -4.27 -12.34
N SER A 42 -22.25 -4.40 -13.64
CA SER A 42 -23.61 -4.37 -14.22
C SER A 42 -24.12 -5.74 -14.71
N THR A 43 -23.27 -6.76 -14.81
CA THR A 43 -23.69 -8.12 -15.17
C THR A 43 -23.44 -9.08 -14.01
N ARG A 44 -24.41 -9.21 -13.10
CA ARG A 44 -24.42 -10.24 -12.03
C ARG A 44 -24.56 -11.65 -12.63
N ARG A 45 -23.51 -12.15 -13.28
CA ARG A 45 -23.29 -13.59 -13.39
C ARG A 45 -22.74 -14.04 -12.03
N LEU A 46 -23.40 -15.01 -11.39
CA LEU A 46 -22.92 -15.65 -10.17
C LEU A 46 -21.71 -16.53 -10.53
N ASP A 47 -20.61 -15.90 -10.95
CA ASP A 47 -19.40 -16.62 -11.29
C ASP A 47 -18.90 -17.36 -10.05
N PRO A 48 -18.55 -18.66 -10.15
CA PRO A 48 -18.02 -19.44 -9.02
C PRO A 48 -16.83 -18.75 -8.34
N PHE A 49 -16.08 -17.95 -9.08
CA PHE A 49 -14.98 -17.13 -8.56
C PHE A 49 -15.45 -16.02 -7.60
N ILE A 50 -16.54 -15.31 -7.93
CA ILE A 50 -17.13 -14.30 -7.04
C ILE A 50 -17.66 -14.98 -5.78
N LEU A 51 -18.31 -16.13 -5.90
CA LEU A 51 -18.81 -16.87 -4.73
C LEU A 51 -17.65 -17.33 -3.82
N PHE A 52 -16.54 -17.78 -4.41
CA PHE A 52 -15.33 -18.11 -3.68
C PHE A 52 -14.74 -16.89 -2.96
N LEU A 53 -14.64 -15.74 -3.62
CA LEU A 53 -14.20 -14.48 -3.01
C LEU A 53 -15.16 -14.02 -1.89
N VAL A 54 -16.47 -14.18 -2.08
CA VAL A 54 -17.48 -13.88 -1.05
C VAL A 54 -17.30 -14.80 0.15
N PHE A 55 -17.10 -16.10 -0.06
CA PHE A 55 -16.80 -17.04 1.02
C PHE A 55 -15.53 -16.63 1.80
N LEU A 56 -14.45 -16.28 1.08
CA LEU A 56 -13.21 -15.81 1.71
C LEU A 56 -13.42 -14.47 2.45
N SER A 57 -14.26 -13.59 1.91
CA SER A 57 -14.62 -12.32 2.55
C SER A 57 -15.40 -12.52 3.86
N LEU A 58 -16.26 -13.55 3.93
CA LEU A 58 -16.97 -13.91 5.16
C LEU A 58 -15.97 -14.37 6.23
N LEU A 59 -15.01 -15.24 5.88
CA LEU A 59 -13.96 -15.65 6.80
C LEU A 59 -13.14 -14.45 7.29
N TYR A 60 -12.73 -13.56 6.38
CA TYR A 60 -12.04 -12.33 6.75
C TYR A 60 -12.88 -11.47 7.70
N ARG A 61 -14.17 -11.28 7.42
CA ARG A 61 -15.08 -10.52 8.29
C ARG A 61 -15.19 -11.13 9.69
N GLN A 62 -15.28 -12.45 9.79
CA GLN A 62 -15.37 -13.13 11.09
C GLN A 62 -14.08 -12.99 11.89
N THR A 63 -12.91 -13.10 11.25
CA THR A 63 -11.62 -12.89 11.92
C THR A 63 -11.43 -11.46 12.42
N ILE A 64 -11.80 -10.44 11.64
CA ILE A 64 -11.76 -9.03 12.08
C ILE A 64 -12.73 -8.79 13.24
N LYS A 65 -13.98 -9.28 13.15
CA LYS A 65 -14.96 -9.17 14.26
C LYS A 65 -14.47 -9.81 15.55
N LEU A 66 -13.84 -10.99 15.46
CA LEU A 66 -13.28 -11.66 16.62
C LEU A 66 -12.15 -10.82 17.23
N ARG A 67 -11.24 -10.31 16.39
CA ARG A 67 -10.15 -9.43 16.81
C ARG A 67 -10.70 -8.19 17.51
N ASP A 68 -11.69 -7.52 16.93
CA ASP A 68 -12.28 -6.29 17.50
C ASP A 68 -12.93 -6.60 18.86
N ARG A 69 -13.69 -7.69 18.97
CA ARG A 69 -14.24 -8.16 20.26
C ARG A 69 -13.16 -8.42 21.30
N LEU A 70 -12.00 -8.95 20.92
CA LEU A 70 -10.89 -9.17 21.85
C LEU A 70 -10.25 -7.86 22.33
N TYR A 71 -10.31 -6.78 21.54
CA TYR A 71 -9.94 -5.44 22.00
C TYR A 71 -11.02 -4.82 22.90
N ASP A 72 -12.30 -4.93 22.53
CA ASP A 72 -13.42 -4.38 23.30
C ASP A 72 -13.56 -5.03 24.69
N THR A 73 -13.30 -6.33 24.75
CA THR A 73 -13.32 -7.11 26.02
C THR A 73 -12.05 -6.93 26.85
N GLY A 74 -11.07 -6.15 26.37
CA GLY A 74 -9.83 -5.86 27.11
C GLY A 74 -8.81 -7.01 27.15
N VAL A 75 -9.06 -8.12 26.45
CA VAL A 75 -8.10 -9.23 26.31
C VAL A 75 -6.81 -8.74 25.65
N PHE A 76 -6.93 -7.89 24.63
CA PHE A 76 -5.80 -7.12 24.12
C PHE A 76 -5.72 -5.75 24.79
N LYS A 77 -4.62 -5.49 25.51
CA LYS A 77 -4.39 -4.22 26.19
C LYS A 77 -3.97 -3.13 25.21
N GLY A 78 -4.77 -2.06 25.15
CA GLY A 78 -4.35 -0.79 24.55
C GLY A 78 -3.27 -0.12 25.41
N ARG A 79 -2.25 0.44 24.76
CA ARG A 79 -1.23 1.29 25.39
C ARG A 79 -1.64 2.75 25.19
N LYS A 80 -1.54 3.56 26.25
CA LYS A 80 -1.83 5.00 26.19
C LYS A 80 -0.51 5.78 26.15
N LEU A 81 -0.44 6.77 25.28
CA LEU A 81 0.63 7.76 25.26
C LEU A 81 0.28 8.91 26.21
N PRO A 82 1.28 9.63 26.76
CA PRO A 82 1.03 10.79 27.62
C PRO A 82 0.35 11.95 26.89
N GLY A 83 0.59 12.07 25.58
CA GLY A 83 -0.01 13.09 24.71
C GLY A 83 -1.37 12.71 24.14
N LYS A 84 -2.05 13.70 23.53
CA LYS A 84 -3.27 13.47 22.74
C LYS A 84 -2.91 12.82 21.41
N VAL A 85 -3.59 11.72 21.07
CA VAL A 85 -3.35 10.95 19.84
C VAL A 85 -4.57 11.07 18.94
N ILE A 86 -4.37 11.54 17.71
CA ILE A 86 -5.40 11.56 16.66
C ILE A 86 -5.03 10.50 15.63
N SER A 87 -5.90 9.50 15.45
CA SER A 87 -5.73 8.46 14.45
C SER A 87 -6.48 8.81 13.18
N ILE A 88 -5.76 8.91 12.05
CA ILE A 88 -6.35 9.11 10.72
C ILE A 88 -6.22 7.80 9.95
N GLY A 89 -7.37 7.16 9.69
CA GLY A 89 -7.47 5.90 8.97
C GLY A 89 -8.52 5.95 7.86
N ASN A 90 -8.60 4.88 7.07
CA ASN A 90 -9.69 4.68 6.11
C ASN A 90 -10.18 3.24 6.18
N ILE A 91 -11.46 3.03 5.85
CA ILE A 91 -12.12 1.72 5.86
C ILE A 91 -11.82 0.94 4.57
N THR A 92 -11.55 1.64 3.47
CA THR A 92 -11.29 1.08 2.14
C THR A 92 -9.79 1.07 1.80
N VAL A 93 -9.35 0.08 1.04
CA VAL A 93 -8.01 0.05 0.42
C VAL A 93 -7.99 0.99 -0.80
N GLY A 94 -6.93 1.79 -0.96
CA GLY A 94 -6.78 2.76 -2.07
C GLY A 94 -6.40 4.18 -1.64
N GLY A 95 -6.24 5.06 -2.65
CA GLY A 95 -5.90 6.47 -2.53
C GLY A 95 -7.02 7.29 -1.89
N THR A 96 -7.09 7.25 -0.58
CA THR A 96 -8.28 7.62 0.22
C THR A 96 -8.11 8.95 0.94
N GLY A 97 -7.26 9.83 0.41
CA GLY A 97 -7.07 11.19 0.94
C GLY A 97 -6.44 11.27 2.34
N LYS A 98 -6.01 10.14 2.94
CA LYS A 98 -5.41 10.12 4.28
C LYS A 98 -4.22 11.07 4.39
N THR A 99 -3.27 10.99 3.45
CA THR A 99 -2.06 11.81 3.48
C THR A 99 -2.38 13.31 3.35
N PRO A 100 -3.20 13.77 2.38
CA PRO A 100 -3.69 15.15 2.37
C PRO A 100 -4.37 15.58 3.68
N MET A 101 -5.22 14.74 4.27
CA MET A 101 -5.92 15.05 5.52
C MET A 101 -4.96 15.19 6.70
N VAL A 102 -3.96 14.31 6.80
CA VAL A 102 -2.90 14.38 7.83
C VAL A 102 -2.13 15.71 7.71
N ILE A 103 -1.72 16.08 6.49
CA ILE A 103 -0.99 17.34 6.23
C ILE A 103 -1.84 18.55 6.61
N LEU A 104 -3.12 18.56 6.21
CA LEU A 104 -4.06 19.64 6.53
C LEU A 104 -4.21 19.79 8.05
N LEU A 105 -4.53 18.69 8.75
CA LEU A 105 -4.75 18.72 10.20
C LEU A 105 -3.48 19.12 10.96
N ALA A 106 -2.32 18.58 10.59
CA ALA A 106 -1.06 18.90 11.24
C ALA A 106 -0.74 20.41 11.12
N ASN A 107 -0.92 20.99 9.94
CA ASN A 107 -0.74 22.43 9.73
C ASN A 107 -1.78 23.26 10.49
N MET A 108 -3.05 22.84 10.57
CA MET A 108 -4.07 23.51 11.37
C MET A 108 -3.71 23.53 12.86
N LEU A 109 -3.28 22.39 13.41
CA LEU A 109 -2.86 22.29 14.80
C LEU A 109 -1.63 23.16 15.08
N LYS A 110 -0.63 23.15 14.20
CA LYS A 110 0.53 24.02 14.31
C LYS A 110 0.13 25.50 14.30
N LYS A 111 -0.77 25.92 13.41
CA LYS A 111 -1.29 27.30 13.36
C LYS A 111 -2.01 27.72 14.64
N GLN A 112 -2.62 26.76 15.34
CA GLN A 112 -3.24 27.00 16.65
C GLN A 112 -2.23 26.97 17.81
N GLY A 113 -0.93 26.87 17.54
CA GLY A 113 0.13 26.89 18.56
C GLY A 113 0.43 25.54 19.18
N TYR A 114 -0.17 24.45 18.69
CA TYR A 114 0.20 23.10 19.13
C TYR A 114 1.51 22.64 18.48
N LEU A 115 2.14 21.64 19.12
CA LEU A 115 3.36 20.99 18.64
C LEU A 115 3.04 19.55 18.20
N PRO A 116 2.37 19.35 17.04
CA PRO A 116 2.05 18.02 16.56
C PRO A 116 3.30 17.27 16.07
N ALA A 117 3.24 15.94 16.09
CA ALA A 117 4.17 15.05 15.39
C ALA A 117 3.38 14.04 14.55
N ILE A 118 3.87 13.72 13.35
CA ILE A 118 3.22 12.76 12.46
C ILE A 118 3.89 11.39 12.62
N LEU A 119 3.09 10.39 12.99
CA LEU A 119 3.55 9.00 13.15
C LEU A 119 3.02 8.13 12.00
N SER A 120 3.91 7.61 11.17
CA SER A 120 3.58 6.71 10.07
C SER A 120 4.20 5.32 10.23
N ARG A 121 3.76 4.35 9.42
CA ARG A 121 4.35 2.99 9.43
C ARG A 121 5.67 2.92 8.68
N GLY A 122 5.90 3.80 7.71
CA GLY A 122 7.02 3.71 6.76
C GLY A 122 6.82 2.65 5.67
N TYR A 123 5.62 2.56 5.10
CA TYR A 123 5.34 1.58 4.04
C TYR A 123 6.20 1.85 2.79
N GLY A 124 6.77 0.81 2.19
CA GLY A 124 7.67 0.92 1.04
C GLY A 124 9.11 1.32 1.36
N GLY A 125 9.41 1.76 2.58
CA GLY A 125 10.77 2.09 3.01
C GLY A 125 11.63 0.85 3.32
N LYS A 126 12.94 0.95 3.10
CA LYS A 126 13.90 -0.13 3.42
C LYS A 126 14.35 -0.14 4.88
N LYS A 127 14.24 0.98 5.60
CA LYS A 127 14.74 1.11 6.97
C LYS A 127 13.76 0.46 7.95
N LYS A 128 14.20 -0.58 8.68
CA LYS A 128 13.35 -1.39 9.58
C LYS A 128 13.62 -1.19 11.07
N SER A 129 14.13 -0.02 11.48
CA SER A 129 14.30 0.28 12.90
C SER A 129 12.95 0.43 13.62
N PRO A 130 12.90 0.23 14.95
CA PRO A 130 11.68 0.43 15.74
C PRO A 130 11.11 1.84 15.65
N VAL A 131 12.00 2.83 15.56
CA VAL A 131 11.71 4.26 15.36
C VAL A 131 12.72 4.81 14.36
N ASN A 132 12.24 5.56 13.38
CA ASN A 132 13.02 6.26 12.38
C ASN A 132 12.53 7.71 12.31
N VAL A 133 13.44 8.68 12.43
CA VAL A 133 13.11 10.09 12.26
C VAL A 133 13.28 10.43 10.78
N VAL A 134 12.17 10.70 10.09
CA VAL A 134 12.17 11.09 8.67
C VAL A 134 12.48 12.57 8.54
N SER A 135 11.92 13.37 9.44
CA SER A 135 12.25 14.79 9.61
C SER A 135 12.08 15.19 11.07
N ASP A 136 12.98 16.05 11.54
CA ASP A 136 12.91 16.72 12.85
C ASP A 136 12.06 18.01 12.80
N GLY A 137 11.42 18.28 11.66
CA GLY A 137 10.66 19.50 11.38
C GLY A 137 11.51 20.59 10.72
N ALA A 138 12.83 20.60 10.86
CA ALA A 138 13.69 21.58 10.20
C ALA A 138 14.41 20.99 8.98
N HIS A 139 14.86 19.74 9.09
CA HIS A 139 15.64 19.03 8.10
C HIS A 139 14.97 17.70 7.75
N LEU A 140 15.11 17.30 6.48
CA LEU A 140 14.76 15.95 6.05
C LEU A 140 15.96 15.03 6.32
N LEU A 141 15.77 14.06 7.20
CA LEU A 141 16.84 13.15 7.66
C LEU A 141 16.84 11.82 6.92
N MET A 142 15.73 11.44 6.30
CA MET A 142 15.62 10.21 5.50
C MET A 142 14.97 10.46 4.15
N GLY A 143 15.53 9.81 3.13
CA GLY A 143 14.99 9.81 1.78
C GLY A 143 13.90 8.76 1.55
N TYR A 144 13.29 8.79 0.36
CA TYR A 144 12.19 7.89 -0.01
C TYR A 144 12.60 6.41 -0.01
N MET A 145 13.86 6.11 -0.36
CA MET A 145 14.39 4.75 -0.31
C MET A 145 14.40 4.17 1.11
N GLU A 146 14.56 5.02 2.12
CA GLU A 146 14.68 4.60 3.51
C GLU A 146 13.32 4.63 4.22
N ALA A 147 12.61 5.75 4.11
CA ALA A 147 11.36 6.01 4.84
C ALA A 147 10.10 5.65 4.05
N GLY A 148 10.19 5.51 2.72
CA GLY A 148 9.05 5.38 1.81
C GLY A 148 8.56 6.73 1.28
N ASP A 149 7.72 6.70 0.26
CA ASP A 149 7.27 7.91 -0.45
C ASP A 149 6.30 8.76 0.40
N GLU A 150 5.32 8.12 1.07
CA GLU A 150 4.30 8.85 1.85
C GLU A 150 4.90 9.64 3.03
N PRO A 151 5.81 9.09 3.86
CA PRO A 151 6.40 9.85 4.97
C PRO A 151 7.27 11.01 4.50
N VAL A 152 8.03 10.82 3.41
CA VAL A 152 8.87 11.89 2.84
C VAL A 152 8.02 12.99 2.24
N LEU A 153 6.94 12.64 1.53
CA LEU A 153 5.98 13.61 1.05
C LEU A 153 5.37 14.42 2.20
N SER A 154 4.96 13.74 3.28
CA SER A 154 4.41 14.41 4.46
C SER A 154 5.43 15.37 5.07
N ALA A 155 6.66 14.90 5.33
CA ALA A 155 7.74 15.71 5.90
C ALA A 155 8.02 16.97 5.09
N LYS A 156 8.05 16.88 3.76
CA LYS A 156 8.24 18.04 2.88
C LYS A 156 7.05 19.01 2.89
N SER A 157 5.85 18.51 3.18
CA SER A 157 4.60 19.30 3.12
C SER A 157 4.26 20.00 4.45
N VAL A 158 4.94 19.64 5.54
CA VAL A 158 4.69 20.18 6.89
C VAL A 158 5.99 20.69 7.55
N PRO A 159 6.62 21.76 7.04
CA PRO A 159 7.82 22.31 7.66
C PRO A 159 7.54 22.72 9.11
N GLY A 160 8.47 22.42 9.99
CA GLY A 160 8.41 22.60 11.45
C GLY A 160 7.58 21.55 12.20
N ILE A 161 7.19 20.44 11.56
CA ILE A 161 6.46 19.34 12.19
C ILE A 161 7.29 18.06 12.04
N PRO A 162 7.71 17.41 13.14
CA PRO A 162 8.44 16.15 13.07
C PRO A 162 7.62 15.04 12.42
N VAL A 163 8.30 14.20 11.64
CA VAL A 163 7.71 13.02 11.00
C VAL A 163 8.53 11.79 11.34
N LEU A 164 7.89 10.81 11.97
CA LEU A 164 8.52 9.58 12.41
C LEU A 164 7.87 8.37 11.76
N THR A 165 8.66 7.33 11.49
CA THR A 165 8.16 6.05 11.00
C THR A 165 8.55 4.89 11.91
N GLY A 166 7.67 3.90 12.03
CA GLY A 166 7.97 2.68 12.77
C GLY A 166 6.82 1.67 12.72
N PRO A 167 7.11 0.37 12.88
CA PRO A 167 6.09 -0.67 12.84
C PRO A 167 5.08 -0.56 14.01
N LYS A 168 5.53 -0.06 15.17
CA LYS A 168 4.75 0.09 16.40
C LYS A 168 4.60 1.57 16.75
N ARG A 169 3.37 2.10 16.63
CA ARG A 169 3.06 3.53 16.86
C ARG A 169 3.34 3.99 18.28
N ILE A 170 3.27 3.08 19.25
CA ILE A 170 3.58 3.37 20.65
C ILE A 170 5.04 3.78 20.80
N LEU A 171 5.98 3.06 20.17
CA LEU A 171 7.40 3.39 20.29
C LEU A 171 7.73 4.73 19.62
N THR A 172 7.14 4.98 18.44
CA THR A 172 7.34 6.26 17.74
C THR A 172 6.69 7.42 18.49
N GLY A 173 5.60 7.18 19.22
CA GLY A 173 4.91 8.21 20.00
C GLY A 173 5.47 8.42 21.41
N GLU A 174 6.20 7.44 21.97
CA GLU A 174 6.99 7.62 23.20
C GLU A 174 8.29 8.39 22.92
N PHE A 175 8.81 8.32 21.67
CA PHE A 175 10.02 9.00 21.25
C PHE A 175 9.79 10.46 20.83
N ALA A 176 8.62 10.76 20.26
CA ALA A 176 8.25 12.07 19.71
C ALA A 176 7.92 13.08 20.81
#